data_AF-A0A970BYH2-F1
#
_entry.id   AF-A0A970BYH2-F1
#
_cell.length_a   1.000
_cell.length_b   1.000
_cell.length_c   1.000
_cell.angle_alpha   90.00
_cell.angle_beta   90.00
_cell.angle_gamma   90.00
#
_symmetry.space_group_name_H-M   'P 1'
#
loop_
_entity.id
_entity.type
_entity.pdbx_description
1 polymer ?
#
loop_
_entity_poly.entity_id
_entity_poly.type
_entity_poly.pdbx_seq_one_letter_code
_entity_poly.pdbx_strand_id
1 'polypeptide(L)' 'EGGAIRTHVVDFLILADELALEPEAGDVIVADGRRHEVMDLGGDGCWRWSDPYRQTYRIYTKDIGADV' A
#
# COMPACT_ATOMS: atom_id res chain seq x y z
N GLU A 1 -14.83 27.46 2.40
CA GLU A 1 -14.25 26.74 3.56
C GLU A 1 -13.45 25.57 3.02
N GLY A 2 -12.15 25.51 3.30
CA GLY A 2 -11.28 24.46 2.77
C GLY A 2 -11.38 23.22 3.65
N GLY A 3 -12.17 22.23 3.24
CA GLY A 3 -12.15 20.91 3.87
C GLY A 3 -10.80 20.24 3.61
N ALA A 4 -9.96 20.12 4.63
CA ALA A 4 -8.72 19.36 4.52
C ALA A 4 -9.08 17.86 4.45
N ILE A 5 -8.97 17.29 3.26
CA ILE A 5 -9.12 15.84 3.04
C ILE A 5 -7.87 15.19 3.65
N ARG A 6 -8.01 14.56 4.82
CA ARG A 6 -6.90 13.85 5.45
C ARG A 6 -6.80 12.47 4.83
N THR A 7 -5.97 12.34 3.80
CA THR A 7 -5.61 11.02 3.26
C THR A 7 -4.66 10.33 4.23
N HIS A 8 -5.10 9.24 4.84
CA HIS A 8 -4.22 8.37 5.63
C HIS A 8 -3.52 7.39 4.69
N VAL A 9 -2.23 7.63 4.50
CA VAL A 9 -1.34 6.71 3.78
C VAL A 9 -0.79 5.69 4.77
N VAL A 10 -0.87 4.42 4.43
CA VAL A 10 -0.39 3.28 5.22
C VAL A 10 0.61 2.51 4.38
N ASP A 11 1.79 2.26 4.93
CA ASP A 11 2.78 1.39 4.31
C ASP A 11 2.65 -0.05 4.82
N PHE A 12 2.43 -0.98 3.88
CA PHE A 12 2.38 -2.41 4.16
C PHE A 12 3.73 -3.05 3.85
N LEU A 13 4.23 -3.83 4.78
CA LEU A 13 5.46 -4.62 4.66
C LEU A 13 5.06 -6.07 4.42
N ILE A 14 5.29 -6.57 3.21
CA ILE A 14 4.95 -7.94 2.82
C ILE A 14 6.20 -8.62 2.29
N LEU A 15 6.46 -9.86 2.72
CA LEU A 15 7.58 -10.64 2.20
C LEU A 15 7.33 -10.97 0.72
N ALA A 16 8.34 -10.78 -0.11
CA ALA A 16 8.26 -11.09 -1.54
C ALA A 16 8.01 -12.58 -1.81
N ASP A 17 8.53 -13.43 -0.94
CA ASP A 17 8.30 -14.87 -0.97
C ASP A 17 6.82 -15.23 -0.68
N GLU A 18 6.14 -14.48 0.18
CA GLU A 18 4.73 -14.70 0.51
C GLU A 18 3.77 -14.11 -0.51
N LEU A 19 4.08 -12.92 -1.05
CA LEU A 19 3.22 -12.24 -2.01
C LEU A 19 3.22 -12.97 -3.36
N ALA A 20 4.35 -13.56 -3.75
CA ALA A 20 4.57 -14.27 -5.03
C ALA A 20 4.19 -13.47 -6.29
N LEU A 21 3.86 -12.18 -6.16
CA LEU A 21 3.50 -11.23 -7.20
C LEU A 21 4.09 -9.86 -6.89
N GLU A 22 4.23 -9.03 -7.92
CA GLU A 22 4.63 -7.64 -7.79
C GLU A 22 3.38 -6.78 -7.57
N PRO A 23 3.32 -5.96 -6.52
CA PRO A 23 2.15 -5.12 -6.27
C PRO A 23 2.05 -4.02 -7.34
N GLU A 24 0.84 -3.71 -7.77
CA GLU A 24 0.57 -2.67 -8.77
C GLU A 24 -0.36 -1.58 -8.22
N ALA A 25 -0.26 -0.38 -8.82
CA ALA A 25 -1.17 0.71 -8.46
C ALA A 25 -2.61 0.33 -8.83
N GLY A 26 -3.52 0.38 -7.86
CA GLY A 26 -4.91 -0.05 -8.01
C GLY A 26 -5.23 -1.39 -7.37
N ASP A 27 -4.23 -2.16 -6.91
CA ASP A 27 -4.48 -3.33 -6.07
C ASP A 27 -5.14 -2.94 -4.73
N VAL A 28 -5.87 -3.87 -4.12
CA VAL A 28 -6.53 -3.65 -2.83
C VAL A 28 -6.03 -4.68 -1.82
N ILE A 29 -5.41 -4.19 -0.75
CA ILE A 29 -4.95 -4.98 0.38
C ILE A 29 -6.06 -4.96 1.44
N VAL A 30 -6.54 -6.14 1.83
CA VAL A 30 -7.51 -6.29 2.91
C VAL A 30 -6.77 -6.73 4.17
N ALA A 31 -6.72 -5.85 5.16
CA ALA A 31 -6.05 -6.11 6.44
C ALA A 31 -6.92 -5.61 7.58
N ASP A 32 -7.04 -6.39 8.66
CA ASP A 32 -7.81 -6.01 9.85
C ASP A 32 -9.29 -5.61 9.55
N GLY A 33 -9.89 -6.21 8.51
CA GLY A 33 -11.25 -5.87 8.05
C GLY A 33 -11.37 -4.50 7.37
N ARG A 34 -10.25 -3.89 6.98
CA ARG A 34 -10.18 -2.66 6.20
C ARG A 34 -9.57 -2.90 4.84
N ARG A 35 -10.01 -2.11 3.86
CA ARG A 35 -9.49 -2.10 2.50
C ARG A 35 -8.51 -0.95 2.34
N HIS A 36 -7.35 -1.26 1.79
CA HIS A 36 -6.28 -0.32 1.52
C HIS A 36 -5.94 -0.40 0.04
N GLU A 37 -6.20 0.69 -0.70
CA GLU A 37 -5.89 0.73 -2.14
C GLU A 37 -4.43 1.12 -2.33
N VAL A 38 -3.70 0.29 -3.07
CA VAL A 38 -2.32 0.53 -3.48
C VAL A 38 -2.29 1.74 -4.38
N MET A 39 -1.48 2.72 -4.02
CA MET A 39 -1.36 3.97 -4.74
C MET A 39 0.10 4.35 -4.96
N ASP A 40 0.36 5.02 -6.07
CA ASP A 40 1.64 5.66 -6.30
C ASP A 40 1.81 6.86 -5.35
N LEU A 41 2.86 6.83 -4.54
CA LEU A 41 3.17 7.90 -3.60
C LEU A 41 4.28 8.79 -4.18
N GLY A 42 3.87 9.85 -4.86
CA GLY A 42 4.79 10.90 -5.30
C GLY A 42 5.55 10.62 -6.59
N GLY A 43 5.06 9.72 -7.44
CA GLY A 43 5.58 9.45 -8.79
C GLY A 43 6.71 8.43 -8.85
N ASP A 44 7.17 7.91 -7.71
CA ASP A 44 8.33 7.02 -7.59
C ASP A 44 7.96 5.53 -7.69
N GLY A 45 6.67 5.20 -7.75
CA GLY A 45 6.13 3.85 -7.75
C GLY A 45 5.11 3.61 -6.64
N CYS A 46 4.28 2.59 -6.84
CA CYS A 46 3.32 2.11 -5.84
C CYS A 46 3.96 1.32 -4.69
N TRP A 47 5.20 0.86 -4.86
CA TRP A 47 5.95 0.14 -3.83
C TRP A 47 7.45 0.36 -3.96
N ARG A 48 8.19 0.03 -2.90
CA ARG A 48 9.65 -0.01 -2.88
C ARG A 48 10.17 -1.20 -2.08
N TRP A 49 11.41 -1.59 -2.30
CA TRP A 49 12.08 -2.52 -1.40
C TRP A 49 12.32 -1.86 -0.04
N SER A 50 11.88 -2.52 1.04
CA SER A 50 12.19 -2.07 2.40
C SER A 50 13.64 -2.38 2.77
N ASP A 51 14.14 -3.53 2.29
CA ASP A 51 15.43 -4.08 2.66
C ASP A 51 16.40 -4.12 1.48
N PRO A 52 17.72 -4.01 1.72
CA PRO A 52 18.73 -4.13 0.66
C PRO A 52 18.75 -5.52 0.02
N TYR A 53 18.31 -6.54 0.75
CA TYR A 53 18.22 -7.92 0.27
C TYR A 53 16.99 -8.19 -0.59
N ARG A 54 16.12 -7.18 -0.80
CA ARG A 54 14.90 -7.31 -1.62
C ARG A 54 14.01 -8.48 -1.19
N GLN A 55 13.85 -8.62 0.12
CA GLN A 55 13.02 -9.68 0.71
C GLN A 55 11.64 -9.18 1.10
N THR A 56 11.50 -7.88 1.37
CA THR A 56 10.22 -7.28 1.80
C THR A 56 9.83 -6.14 0.87
N TYR A 57 8.65 -6.26 0.29
CA TYR A 57 7.94 -5.20 -0.39
C TYR A 57 7.35 -4.22 0.63
N ARG A 58 7.63 -2.94 0.46
CA ARG A 58 6.97 -1.85 1.15
C ARG A 58 6.01 -1.17 0.18
N ILE A 59 4.73 -1.47 0.34
CA ILE A 59 3.67 -1.08 -0.57
C ILE A 59 2.97 0.15 0.02
N TYR A 60 2.84 1.20 -0.78
CA TYR A 60 2.12 2.39 -0.37
C TYR A 60 0.65 2.23 -0.66
N THR A 61 -0.16 2.39 0.38
CA THR A 61 -1.61 2.30 0.27
C THR A 61 -2.28 3.50 0.91
N LYS A 62 -3.52 3.77 0.51
CA LYS A 62 -4.43 4.65 1.24
C LYS A 62 -5.57 3.82 1.83
N ASP A 63 -5.98 4.14 3.04
CA ASP A 63 -7.22 3.61 3.61
C ASP A 63 -8.40 4.08 2.75
N ILE A 64 -9.17 3.12 2.23
CA ILE A 64 -10.40 3.37 1.46
C ILE A 64 -11.66 2.97 2.24
N GLY A 65 -11.53 2.68 3.54
CA GLY A 65 -12.60 2.30 4.43
C GLY A 65 -12.70 0.81 4.74
N ALA A 66 -13.83 0.40 5.30
CA ALA A 66 -14.08 -0.97 5.74
C ALA A 66 -14.35 -1.94 4.57
N ASP A 67 -13.93 -3.18 4.72
CA ASP A 67 -14.37 -4.30 3.89
C ASP A 67 -15.83 -4.62 4.25
N VAL A 68 -16.78 -4.03 3.49
CA VAL A 68 -18.23 -4.29 3.61
C VAL A 68 -18.68 -5.46 2.75
#